data_AF-A0ABD0SKX4-F1
#
_entry.id   AF-A0ABD0SKX4-F1
#
_cell.length_a   1.000
_cell.length_b   1.000
_cell.length_c   1.000
_cell.angle_alpha   90.00
_cell.angle_beta   90.00
_cell.angle_gamma   90.00
#
_symmetry.space_group_name_H-M   'P 1'
#
loop_
_entity.id
_entity.type
_entity.pdbx_description
1 polymer ?
#
loop_
_entity_poly.entity_id
_entity_poly.type
_entity_poly.pdbx_seq_one_letter_code
_entity_poly.pdbx_strand_id
1 'polypeptide(L)' 'MDFDTNFFISLLKSKVSIWDYKTQEYSDKIKRNNDWAFVCESMIPNFAEKNNKEKNAIVKPNTELLV' A
#
# COMPACT_ATOMS: atom_id res chain seq x y z
N MET A 1 -0.34 -3.52 -16.68
CA MET A 1 0.57 -3.94 -15.60
C MET A 1 -0.25 -4.89 -14.77
N ASP A 2 0.08 -6.17 -14.83
CA ASP A 2 -0.64 -7.17 -14.03
C ASP A 2 -0.19 -7.05 -12.58
N PHE A 3 -1.15 -7.04 -11.67
CA PHE A 3 -0.87 -6.94 -10.25
C PHE A 3 -0.37 -8.29 -9.73
N ASP A 4 0.91 -8.38 -9.36
CA ASP A 4 1.48 -9.58 -8.76
C ASP A 4 0.98 -9.74 -7.32
N THR A 5 -0.11 -10.50 -7.18
CA THR A 5 -0.78 -10.73 -5.90
C THR A 5 0.09 -11.52 -4.93
N ASN A 6 0.90 -12.46 -5.43
CA ASN A 6 1.76 -13.29 -4.57
C ASN A 6 2.89 -12.46 -3.99
N PHE A 7 3.52 -11.63 -4.83
CA PHE A 7 4.51 -10.68 -4.38
C PHE A 7 3.93 -9.69 -3.37
N PHE A 8 2.75 -9.12 -3.63
CA PHE A 8 2.05 -8.24 -2.69
C PHE A 8 1.83 -8.89 -1.32
N ILE A 9 1.28 -10.12 -1.29
CA ILE A 9 1.06 -10.85 -0.03
C ILE A 9 2.38 -11.11 0.70
N SER A 10 3.46 -11.41 -0.03
CA SER A 10 4.79 -11.62 0.57
C SER A 10 5.33 -10.34 1.23
N LEU A 11 5.13 -9.19 0.59
CA LEU A 11 5.51 -7.89 1.14
C LEU A 11 4.72 -7.57 2.41
N LEU A 12 3.40 -7.80 2.40
CA LEU A 12 2.57 -7.60 3.58
C LEU A 12 3.07 -8.44 4.76
N LYS A 13 3.24 -9.76 4.55
CA LYS A 13 3.73 -10.68 5.59
C LYS A 13 5.10 -10.31 6.16
N SER A 14 5.95 -9.64 5.37
CA SER A 14 7.28 -9.18 5.83
C SER A 14 7.22 -7.99 6.80
N LYS A 15 6.07 -7.31 6.90
CA LYS A 15 5.88 -6.09 7.70
C LYS A 15 4.87 -6.33 8.82
N VAL A 16 5.39 -6.66 10.01
CA VAL A 16 4.58 -6.97 11.20
C VAL A 16 3.58 -5.85 11.54
N SER A 17 3.97 -4.58 11.35
CA SER A 17 3.12 -3.43 11.68
C SER A 17 1.83 -3.34 10.86
N ILE A 18 1.79 -3.93 9.66
CA ILE A 18 0.60 -3.92 8.80
C ILE A 18 -0.05 -5.32 8.68
N TRP A 19 0.70 -6.39 8.92
CA TRP A 19 0.21 -7.77 8.81
C TRP A 19 -0.46 -8.28 10.08
N ASP A 20 0.11 -8.01 11.26
CA ASP A 20 -0.34 -8.62 12.51
C ASP A 20 -0.90 -7.59 13.49
N TYR A 21 -2.23 -7.52 13.54
CA TYR A 21 -2.97 -6.59 14.39
C TYR A 21 -2.83 -6.82 15.89
N LYS A 22 -2.27 -7.97 16.30
CA LYS A 22 -2.08 -8.32 17.72
C LYS A 22 -0.77 -7.78 18.30
N THR A 23 0.07 -7.17 17.47
CA THR A 23 1.40 -6.67 17.87
C THR A 23 1.37 -5.20 18.28
N GLN A 24 2.34 -4.78 19.09
CA GLN A 24 2.48 -3.38 19.48
C GLN A 24 2.84 -2.50 18.29
N GLU A 25 3.59 -3.05 17.33
CA GLU A 25 3.95 -2.43 16.06
C GLU A 25 2.72 -2.05 15.25
N TYR A 26 1.66 -2.86 15.30
CA TYR A 26 0.39 -2.49 14.67
C TYR A 26 -0.29 -1.31 15.36
N SER A 27 0.04 -0.96 16.60
CA SER A 27 -0.49 0.26 17.24
C SER A 27 0.30 1.51 16.86
N ASP A 28 1.56 1.37 16.42
CA ASP A 28 2.41 2.49 15.97
C ASP A 28 2.00 3.02 14.59
N LYS A 29 1.25 4.13 14.58
CA LYS A 29 0.73 4.75 13.35
C LYS A 29 1.85 5.19 12.40
N ILE A 30 2.97 5.68 12.93
CA ILE A 30 4.08 6.17 12.09
C ILE A 30 4.72 4.98 11.38
N LYS A 31 5.00 3.90 12.13
CA LYS A 31 5.56 2.67 11.59
C LYS A 31 4.63 2.04 10.53
N ARG A 32 3.32 1.97 10.80
CA ARG A 32 2.33 1.47 9.83
C ARG A 32 2.33 2.27 8.54
N ASN A 33 2.33 3.60 8.64
CA ASN A 33 2.32 4.46 7.45
C ASN A 33 3.60 4.28 6.62
N ASN A 34 4.76 4.17 7.27
CA ASN A 34 6.04 3.93 6.59
C ASN A 34 6.07 2.56 5.91
N ASP A 35 5.57 1.51 6.57
CA ASP A 35 5.52 0.17 5.98
C ASP A 35 4.53 0.09 4.81
N TRP A 36 3.39 0.79 4.85
CA TRP A 36 2.50 0.93 3.69
C TRP A 36 3.16 1.68 2.53
N ALA A 37 3.88 2.76 2.80
CA ALA A 37 4.62 3.50 1.76
C ALA A 37 5.63 2.58 1.06
N PHE A 38 6.38 1.79 1.83
CA PHE A 38 7.32 0.79 1.29
C PHE A 38 6.63 -0.25 0.39
N VAL A 39 5.47 -0.77 0.80
CA VAL A 39 4.69 -1.72 -0.02
C VAL A 39 4.27 -1.06 -1.34
N CYS A 40 3.77 0.17 -1.31
CA CYS A 40 3.38 0.90 -2.51
C CYS A 40 4.56 1.18 -3.44
N GLU A 41 5.72 1.57 -2.90
CA GLU A 41 6.96 1.77 -3.67
C GLU A 41 7.47 0.50 -4.32
N SER A 42 7.26 -0.64 -3.67
CA SER A 42 7.67 -1.95 -4.20
C SER A 42 6.74 -2.46 -5.32
N MET A 43 5.46 -2.04 -5.30
CA MET A 43 4.43 -2.50 -6.24
C MET A 43 4.22 -1.56 -7.43
N ILE A 44 4.48 -0.26 -7.25
CA ILE A 44 4.15 0.78 -8.22
C ILE A 44 5.45 1.51 -8.59
N PRO A 45 5.89 1.43 -9.85
CA PRO A 45 7.06 2.18 -10.30
C PRO A 45 6.92 3.68 -10.04
N ASN A 46 8.00 4.28 -9.57
CA ASN A 46 8.12 5.71 -9.29
C ASN A 46 7.04 6.21 -8.30
N PHE A 47 6.52 5.36 -7.41
CA PHE A 47 5.50 5.77 -6.44
C PHE A 47 5.98 6.91 -5.54
N ALA A 48 7.25 6.91 -5.14
CA ALA A 48 7.85 7.96 -4.31
C ALA A 48 7.83 9.34 -5.01
N GLU A 49 7.98 9.36 -6.34
CA GLU A 49 8.02 10.57 -7.16
C GLU A 49 6.62 11.16 -7.42
N LYS A 50 5.57 10.37 -7.20
CA LYS A 50 4.19 10.80 -7.40
C LYS A 50 3.75 11.77 -6.30
N ASN A 51 3.09 12.85 -6.71
CA ASN A 51 2.43 13.76 -5.79
C ASN A 51 1.14 13.14 -5.22
N ASN A 52 0.56 13.76 -4.19
CA ASN A 52 -0.65 13.25 -3.53
C ASN A 52 -1.85 13.10 -4.49
N LYS A 53 -1.97 13.96 -5.51
CA LYS A 53 -3.04 13.90 -6.51
C LYS A 53 -2.89 12.66 -7.39
N GLU A 54 -1.67 12.36 -7.83
CA GLU A 54 -1.35 11.18 -8.64
C GLU A 54 -1.50 9.89 -7.84
N LYS A 55 -1.06 9.86 -6.58
CA LYS A 55 -1.27 8.73 -5.67
C LYS A 55 -2.76 8.43 -5.46
N ASN A 56 -3.57 9.48 -5.27
CA ASN A 56 -5.02 9.33 -5.11
C ASN A 56 -5.74 8.88 -6.39
N ALA A 57 -5.19 9.19 -7.58
CA ALA A 57 -5.74 8.75 -8.85
C ALA A 57 -5.57 7.24 -9.09
N ILE A 58 -4.51 6.62 -8.53
CA ILE A 58 -4.29 5.16 -8.58
C ILE A 58 -5.42 4.40 -7.89
N VAL A 59 -6.01 4.99 -6.84
CA VAL A 59 -7.10 4.38 -6.04
C VAL A 59 -8.45 4.47 -6.77
N LYS A 60 -8.59 5.31 -7.80
CA LYS A 60 -9.84 5.50 -8.53
C LYS A 60 -9.83 4.88 -9.94
N PRO A 61 -10.00 3.56 -10.09
CA PRO A 61 -10.68 3.01 -11.25
C PRO A 61 -12.10 2.60 -10.83
N ASN A 62 -13.13 3.16 -11.47
CA ASN A 62 -14.57 2.87 -11.33
C ASN A 62 -15.37 3.53 -10.19
N THR A 63 -15.52 4.86 -10.24
CA THR A 63 -16.74 5.50 -9.68
C THR A 63 -17.78 5.86 -10.76
N GLU A 64 -17.54 5.51 -12.03
CA GLU A 64 -18.43 5.84 -13.16
C GLU A 64 -19.39 4.72 -13.58
N LEU A 65 -19.49 3.60 -12.84
CA LEU A 65 -20.45 2.51 -13.12
C LEU A 65 -21.61 2.42 -12.12
N LEU A 66 -21.84 3.47 -11.33
CA LEU A 66 -23.01 3.59 -10.45
C LEU A 66 -23.74 4.91 -10.72
N VAL A 67 -24.32 5.05 -11.91
CA VAL A 67 -25.45 5.95 -12.19
C VAL A 67 -26.44 5.20 -13.08
#